data_AF-A0A7Y2G0J2-F1
#
_entry.id   AF-A0A7Y2G0J2-F1
#
_cell.length_a   1.000
_cell.length_b   1.000
_cell.length_c   1.000
_cell.angle_alpha   90.00
_cell.angle_beta   90.00
_cell.angle_gamma   90.00
#
_symmetry.space_group_name_H-M   'P 1'
#
loop_
_entity.id
_entity.type
_entity.pdbx_description
1 polymer ?
#
loop_
_entity_poly.entity_id
_entity_poly.type
_entity_poly.pdbx_seq_one_letter_code
_entity_poly.pdbx_strand_id
1 'polypeptide(L)'
;MEFLDARRLTGPSLLFDVPGTILDVACSAGEAARLAPVWEKHVRRMLGEIGWQDCEFAALELTGGISLGFTAPIDALYAASEINEWAWAVCSAELDGGEAPDFDEAIAATRAAIAEEANPELMRLCTLAAENGVTLLWDDDDVSLGYGRYSQTWPVRELPDPDSLDWNAFRDVPSGLVTGTNGKTTTVRIAAHIMRTAGHNVGLSSTDYIAVNDRIVDRDDWSGPGGARNVLREQDVDIAILETARGGLLRRGLGVDKADAALITNIAKDHLGDFGSRNLDELLDCKWIVTRAVTNSGKLILNADDSRLVAKSNEFGGELVWFSLDVANETVLAHTGQGGIAVVLDGEDLLFVNGSSRELICRDRDIPITLGGAARHNVANALGAAAFCAALGISISDIRAGLTSMSQDDNPGRCNVYEINGFTVLVDFAHNPEALQALLDMANRIVTNRKALCFGQAGDRPDDLIRELARSAWESGLDHVFVSELAKYHRGREAGAVYGVIRDELIACGAEEDQIEHHTEEIESLDSAMQWAEPGDLIVMLALERSQELYDKLKTSI
;
A
#
# COMPACT_ATOMS: atom_id res chain seq x y z
N MET A 1 8.88 -15.57 25.37
CA MET A 1 8.01 -15.24 24.21
C MET A 1 7.03 -14.14 24.59
N GLU A 2 6.58 -13.30 23.65
CA GLU A 2 5.63 -12.20 23.88
C GLU A 2 4.51 -12.25 22.83
N PHE A 3 3.26 -12.20 23.29
CA PHE A 3 2.08 -12.06 22.43
C PHE A 3 2.07 -10.66 21.80
N LEU A 4 1.98 -10.61 20.48
CA LEU A 4 1.84 -9.34 19.77
C LEU A 4 0.39 -9.09 19.38
N ASP A 5 -0.23 -10.04 18.70
CA ASP A 5 -1.56 -9.86 18.12
C ASP A 5 -2.19 -11.20 17.72
N ALA A 6 -3.51 -11.27 17.73
CA ALA A 6 -4.31 -12.33 17.13
C ALA A 6 -5.40 -11.68 16.28
N ARG A 7 -5.42 -11.98 14.99
CA ARG A 7 -6.28 -11.26 14.05
C ARG A 7 -6.88 -12.14 12.96
N ARG A 8 -7.98 -11.61 12.41
CA ARG A 8 -8.75 -12.19 11.30
C ARG A 8 -8.14 -11.79 9.96
N LEU A 9 -7.99 -12.77 9.07
CA LEU A 9 -7.65 -12.62 7.65
C LEU A 9 -8.91 -12.86 6.82
N THR A 10 -9.31 -11.87 6.05
CA THR A 10 -10.60 -11.85 5.34
C THR A 10 -10.50 -12.24 3.86
N GLY A 11 -9.30 -12.60 3.41
CA GLY A 11 -8.99 -12.94 2.03
C GLY A 11 -7.53 -13.40 1.89
N PRO A 12 -7.01 -13.51 0.65
CA PRO A 12 -5.64 -13.94 0.42
C PRO A 12 -4.62 -13.11 1.23
N SER A 13 -3.62 -13.78 1.82
CA SER A 13 -2.75 -13.22 2.85
C SER A 13 -1.32 -13.75 2.70
N LEU A 14 -0.43 -13.47 3.67
CA LEU A 14 0.90 -14.08 3.70
C LEU A 14 0.85 -15.61 3.82
N LEU A 15 -0.12 -16.12 4.57
CA LEU A 15 -0.17 -17.54 4.93
C LEU A 15 -1.11 -18.35 4.03
N PHE A 16 -2.24 -17.75 3.62
CA PHE A 16 -3.36 -18.48 3.00
C PHE A 16 -3.94 -17.75 1.80
N ASP A 17 -4.46 -18.49 0.84
CA ASP A 17 -5.23 -17.95 -0.29
C ASP A 17 -6.72 -17.77 0.08
N VAL A 18 -7.13 -18.29 1.23
CA VAL A 18 -8.49 -18.23 1.75
C VAL A 18 -8.53 -17.56 3.14
N PRO A 19 -9.71 -17.18 3.63
CA PRO A 19 -9.88 -16.60 4.95
C PRO A 19 -9.38 -17.49 6.09
N GLY A 20 -9.00 -16.86 7.20
CA GLY A 20 -8.45 -17.55 8.35
C GLY A 20 -8.04 -16.60 9.47
N THR A 21 -7.14 -17.06 10.32
CA THR A 21 -6.62 -16.27 11.44
C THR A 21 -5.11 -16.44 11.56
N ILE A 22 -4.47 -15.43 12.13
CA ILE A 22 -3.03 -15.39 12.39
C ILE A 22 -2.79 -14.93 13.83
N LEU A 23 -1.83 -15.57 14.48
CA LEU A 23 -1.25 -15.28 15.77
C LEU A 23 0.19 -14.85 15.56
N ASP A 24 0.53 -13.63 15.95
CA ASP A 24 1.89 -13.12 15.91
C ASP A 24 2.52 -13.13 17.29
N VAL A 25 3.73 -13.69 17.36
CA VAL A 25 4.49 -13.82 18.61
C VAL A 25 5.91 -13.32 18.42
N ALA A 26 6.34 -12.38 19.25
CA ALA A 26 7.75 -12.01 19.35
C ALA A 26 8.51 -13.09 20.12
N CYS A 27 9.51 -13.67 19.46
CA CYS A 27 10.31 -14.76 20.01
C CYS A 27 11.61 -14.97 19.22
N SER A 28 12.56 -15.68 19.82
CA SER A 28 13.75 -16.19 19.14
C SER A 28 13.42 -17.39 18.25
N ALA A 29 14.27 -17.70 17.26
CA ALA A 29 14.07 -18.87 16.39
C ALA A 29 13.97 -20.20 17.18
N GLY A 30 14.72 -20.34 18.27
CA GLY A 30 14.65 -21.53 19.12
C GLY A 30 13.36 -21.61 19.98
N GLU A 31 12.76 -20.48 20.30
CA GLU A 31 11.42 -20.43 20.90
C GLU A 31 10.34 -20.72 19.86
N ALA A 32 10.43 -20.13 18.67
CA ALA A 32 9.51 -20.36 17.56
C ALA A 32 9.41 -21.85 17.20
N ALA A 33 10.55 -22.54 17.07
CA ALA A 33 10.60 -23.98 16.80
C ALA A 33 9.97 -24.85 17.90
N ARG A 34 9.89 -24.36 19.14
CA ARG A 34 9.19 -25.04 20.25
C ARG A 34 7.71 -24.69 20.29
N LEU A 35 7.35 -23.44 20.00
CA LEU A 35 6.00 -22.93 20.05
C LEU A 35 5.11 -23.54 18.96
N ALA A 36 5.55 -23.52 17.70
CA ALA A 36 4.74 -23.93 16.55
C ALA A 36 4.07 -25.31 16.71
N PRO A 37 4.79 -26.41 17.05
CA PRO A 37 4.15 -27.72 17.20
C PRO A 37 3.21 -27.83 18.42
N VAL A 38 3.48 -27.08 19.50
CA VAL A 38 2.62 -27.06 20.69
C VAL A 38 1.33 -26.29 20.42
N TRP A 39 1.44 -25.15 19.74
CA TRP A 39 0.31 -24.36 19.28
C TRP A 39 -0.58 -25.18 18.34
N GLU A 40 0.00 -25.80 17.31
CA GLU A 40 -0.78 -26.59 16.35
C GLU A 40 -1.51 -27.75 17.04
N LYS A 41 -0.87 -28.45 17.98
CA LYS A 41 -1.49 -29.50 18.79
C LYS A 41 -2.73 -29.01 19.53
N HIS A 42 -2.65 -27.86 20.19
CA HIS A 42 -3.78 -27.32 20.98
C HIS A 42 -4.90 -26.79 20.09
N VAL A 43 -4.56 -26.08 19.01
CA VAL A 43 -5.55 -25.64 18.02
C VAL A 43 -6.27 -26.85 17.44
N ARG A 44 -5.55 -27.89 16.97
CA ARG A 44 -6.17 -29.13 16.46
C ARG A 44 -7.11 -29.80 17.46
N ARG A 45 -6.76 -29.77 18.76
CA ARG A 45 -7.62 -30.29 19.82
C ARG A 45 -8.92 -29.50 19.91
N MET A 46 -8.87 -28.17 19.93
CA MET A 46 -10.05 -27.31 19.94
C MET A 46 -10.90 -27.52 18.69
N LEU A 47 -10.27 -27.49 17.50
CA LEU A 47 -10.93 -27.68 16.21
C LEU A 47 -11.66 -29.03 16.13
N GLY A 48 -11.06 -30.10 16.67
CA GLY A 48 -11.69 -31.41 16.76
C GLY A 48 -12.98 -31.43 17.59
N GLU A 49 -13.03 -30.64 18.67
CA GLU A 49 -14.19 -30.57 19.58
C GLU A 49 -15.32 -29.67 19.03
N ILE A 50 -15.00 -28.67 18.21
CA ILE A 50 -16.00 -27.83 17.52
C ILE A 50 -16.40 -28.37 16.14
N GLY A 51 -15.74 -29.43 15.67
CA GLY A 51 -16.07 -30.11 14.41
C GLY A 51 -15.46 -29.47 13.16
N TRP A 52 -14.41 -28.67 13.28
CA TRP A 52 -13.66 -28.11 12.14
C TRP A 52 -12.50 -29.04 11.80
N GLN A 53 -12.64 -29.86 10.75
CA GLN A 53 -11.64 -30.89 10.41
C GLN A 53 -10.79 -30.57 9.19
N ASP A 54 -11.28 -29.72 8.28
CA ASP A 54 -10.63 -29.40 7.00
C ASP A 54 -9.90 -28.04 7.03
N CYS A 55 -9.18 -27.77 8.12
CA CYS A 55 -8.40 -26.54 8.29
C CYS A 55 -6.95 -26.75 7.82
N GLU A 56 -6.45 -25.81 7.02
CA GLU A 56 -5.04 -25.69 6.69
C GLU A 56 -4.31 -24.95 7.81
N PHE A 57 -3.05 -25.30 8.03
CA PHE A 57 -2.18 -24.67 9.02
C PHE A 57 -0.93 -24.16 8.32
N ALA A 58 -0.46 -22.99 8.74
CA ALA A 58 0.79 -22.42 8.23
C ALA A 58 1.55 -21.72 9.35
N ALA A 59 2.86 -21.68 9.18
CA ALA A 59 3.77 -20.95 10.04
C ALA A 59 4.76 -20.19 9.16
N LEU A 60 5.01 -18.92 9.50
CA LEU A 60 6.00 -18.07 8.86
C LEU A 60 6.97 -17.56 9.92
N GLU A 61 8.21 -18.01 9.84
CA GLU A 61 9.28 -17.48 10.67
C GLU A 61 9.64 -16.07 10.19
N LEU A 62 9.67 -15.13 11.11
CA LEU A 62 9.99 -13.73 10.87
C LEU A 62 11.23 -13.36 11.69
N THR A 63 11.89 -12.28 11.31
CA THR A 63 13.04 -11.76 12.05
C THR A 63 12.60 -11.39 13.46
N GLY A 64 12.97 -12.22 14.44
CA GLY A 64 12.61 -12.06 15.85
C GLY A 64 11.12 -12.21 16.16
N GLY A 65 10.42 -13.07 15.41
CA GLY A 65 9.07 -13.51 15.72
C GLY A 65 8.63 -14.70 14.86
N ILE A 66 7.39 -15.13 15.06
CA ILE A 66 6.72 -16.12 14.22
C ILE A 66 5.26 -15.72 14.06
N SER A 67 4.74 -15.91 12.85
CA SER A 67 3.31 -15.86 12.57
C SER A 67 2.79 -17.28 12.41
N LEU A 68 1.77 -17.65 13.17
CA LEU A 68 1.12 -18.96 13.15
C LEU A 68 -0.33 -18.76 12.73
N GLY A 69 -0.86 -19.58 11.83
CA GLY A 69 -2.23 -19.40 11.37
C GLY A 69 -2.92 -20.68 10.97
N PHE A 70 -4.24 -20.61 10.93
CA PHE A 70 -5.08 -21.65 10.35
C PHE A 70 -6.27 -21.04 9.60
N THR A 71 -6.77 -21.77 8.59
CA THR A 71 -7.94 -21.35 7.82
C THR A 71 -9.24 -21.58 8.59
N ALA A 72 -10.22 -20.70 8.39
CA ALA A 72 -11.50 -20.76 9.08
C ALA A 72 -12.64 -20.22 8.18
N PRO A 73 -13.89 -20.66 8.40
CA PRO A 73 -15.05 -20.10 7.70
C PRO A 73 -15.18 -18.59 7.90
N ILE A 74 -15.69 -17.89 6.88
CA ILE A 74 -15.85 -16.42 6.93
C ILE A 74 -16.83 -15.95 8.00
N ASP A 75 -17.81 -16.79 8.35
CA ASP A 75 -18.83 -16.55 9.36
C ASP A 75 -18.42 -17.04 10.76
N ALA A 76 -17.11 -17.29 10.96
CA ALA A 76 -16.57 -17.73 12.25
C ALA A 76 -15.13 -17.21 12.51
N LEU A 77 -14.73 -16.12 11.84
CA LEU A 77 -13.38 -15.58 11.93
C LEU A 77 -13.09 -14.95 13.30
N TYR A 78 -14.09 -14.34 13.96
CA TYR A 78 -13.90 -13.83 15.33
C TYR A 78 -13.64 -15.00 16.28
N ALA A 79 -14.47 -16.04 16.23
CA ALA A 79 -14.24 -17.26 17.02
C ALA A 79 -12.88 -17.91 16.71
N ALA A 80 -12.44 -17.93 15.44
CA ALA A 80 -11.12 -18.42 15.08
C ALA A 80 -9.98 -17.62 15.72
N SER A 81 -10.11 -16.28 15.79
CA SER A 81 -9.15 -15.41 16.46
C SER A 81 -9.09 -15.69 17.97
N GLU A 82 -10.24 -15.90 18.61
CA GLU A 82 -10.31 -16.28 20.03
C GLU A 82 -9.67 -17.65 20.30
N ILE A 83 -9.80 -18.61 19.37
CA ILE A 83 -9.09 -19.90 19.45
C ILE A 83 -7.57 -19.68 19.44
N ASN A 84 -7.07 -18.73 18.66
CA ASN A 84 -5.65 -18.37 18.65
C ASN A 84 -5.19 -17.76 19.98
N GLU A 85 -5.98 -16.87 20.58
CA GLU A 85 -5.71 -16.29 21.91
C GLU A 85 -5.72 -17.36 23.01
N TRP A 86 -6.70 -18.26 22.99
CA TRP A 86 -6.75 -19.40 23.90
C TRP A 86 -5.55 -20.32 23.70
N ALA A 87 -5.22 -20.67 22.46
CA ALA A 87 -4.10 -21.55 22.15
C ALA A 87 -2.77 -20.93 22.62
N TRP A 88 -2.60 -19.61 22.45
CA TRP A 88 -1.47 -18.87 23.01
C TRP A 88 -1.40 -19.00 24.54
N ALA A 89 -2.50 -18.76 25.26
CA ALA A 89 -2.53 -18.85 26.72
C ALA A 89 -2.15 -20.26 27.22
N VAL A 90 -2.63 -21.32 26.56
CA VAL A 90 -2.26 -22.70 26.88
C VAL A 90 -0.78 -22.97 26.57
N CYS A 91 -0.27 -22.50 25.42
CA CYS A 91 1.14 -22.66 25.06
C CYS A 91 2.06 -21.94 26.05
N SER A 92 1.71 -20.73 26.45
CA SER A 92 2.45 -19.95 27.45
C SER A 92 2.51 -20.69 28.78
N ALA A 93 1.38 -21.24 29.26
CA ALA A 93 1.36 -22.05 30.48
C ALA A 93 2.19 -23.35 30.38
N GLU A 94 2.16 -24.02 29.22
CA GLU A 94 2.93 -25.27 29.00
C GLU A 94 4.44 -25.03 28.85
N LEU A 95 4.84 -23.95 28.19
CA LEU A 95 6.25 -23.69 27.83
C LEU A 95 6.99 -22.82 28.85
N ASP A 96 6.33 -21.79 29.39
CA ASP A 96 6.92 -20.82 30.30
C ASP A 96 6.49 -21.04 31.76
N GLY A 97 5.49 -21.90 31.98
CA GLY A 97 4.92 -22.23 33.28
C GLY A 97 3.78 -21.28 33.68
N GLY A 98 2.72 -21.84 34.26
CA GLY A 98 1.55 -21.07 34.66
C GLY A 98 0.32 -21.97 34.84
N GLU A 99 -0.83 -21.35 35.06
CA GLU A 99 -2.12 -22.03 35.05
C GLU A 99 -2.72 -21.95 33.64
N ALA A 100 -3.00 -23.10 33.04
CA ALA A 100 -3.65 -23.16 31.74
C ALA A 100 -5.15 -22.87 31.91
N PRO A 101 -5.79 -22.18 30.95
CA PRO A 101 -7.24 -22.01 30.97
C PRO A 101 -7.95 -23.37 30.94
N ASP A 102 -9.11 -23.45 31.60
CA ASP A 102 -9.92 -24.67 31.60
C ASP A 102 -10.42 -24.98 30.19
N PHE A 103 -10.22 -26.22 29.76
CA PHE A 103 -10.53 -26.61 28.39
C PHE A 103 -12.03 -26.75 28.14
N ASP A 104 -12.79 -27.25 29.12
CA ASP A 104 -14.23 -27.46 28.96
C ASP A 104 -14.96 -26.10 28.94
N GLU A 105 -14.52 -25.15 29.76
CA GLU A 105 -14.98 -23.76 29.72
C GLU A 105 -14.63 -23.09 28.38
N ALA A 106 -13.40 -23.29 27.88
CA ALA A 106 -12.98 -22.74 26.60
C ALA A 106 -13.80 -23.30 25.43
N ILE A 107 -14.06 -24.60 25.37
CA ILE A 107 -14.93 -25.21 24.34
C ILE A 107 -16.33 -24.60 24.40
N ALA A 108 -16.90 -24.44 25.60
CA ALA A 108 -18.23 -23.86 25.76
C ALA A 108 -18.28 -22.41 25.26
N ALA A 109 -17.27 -21.60 25.59
CA ALA A 109 -17.14 -20.22 25.11
C ALA A 109 -16.99 -20.16 23.58
N THR A 110 -16.08 -20.96 23.01
CA THR A 110 -15.87 -21.01 21.55
C THR A 110 -17.14 -21.45 20.81
N ARG A 111 -17.87 -22.45 21.31
CA ARG A 111 -19.15 -22.86 20.71
C ARG A 111 -20.21 -21.75 20.78
N ALA A 112 -20.23 -20.97 21.85
CA ALA A 112 -21.13 -19.83 21.96
C ALA A 112 -20.76 -18.71 20.97
N ALA A 113 -19.46 -18.37 20.85
CA ALA A 113 -18.97 -17.40 19.89
C ALA A 113 -19.28 -17.80 18.44
N ILE A 114 -19.03 -19.07 18.08
CA ILE A 114 -19.39 -19.60 16.76
C ILE A 114 -20.90 -19.50 16.52
N ALA A 115 -21.73 -19.82 17.52
CA ALA A 115 -23.18 -19.75 17.36
C ALA A 115 -23.71 -18.31 17.21
N GLU A 116 -23.00 -17.32 17.76
CA GLU A 116 -23.33 -15.90 17.60
C GLU A 116 -22.91 -15.35 16.22
N GLU A 117 -21.78 -15.82 15.69
CA GLU A 117 -21.23 -15.37 14.41
C GLU A 117 -21.82 -16.12 13.20
N ALA A 118 -22.21 -17.39 13.37
CA ALA A 118 -22.61 -18.27 12.30
C ALA A 118 -23.73 -17.69 11.44
N ASN A 119 -23.52 -17.72 10.13
CA ASN A 119 -24.48 -17.24 9.15
C ASN A 119 -24.66 -18.30 8.04
N PRO A 120 -25.53 -19.30 8.27
CA PRO A 120 -25.77 -20.38 7.31
C PRO A 120 -26.29 -19.89 5.96
N GLU A 121 -27.01 -18.77 5.93
CA GLU A 121 -27.53 -18.16 4.70
C GLU A 121 -26.39 -17.56 3.88
N LEU A 122 -25.45 -16.85 4.52
CA LEU A 122 -24.22 -16.38 3.89
C LEU A 122 -23.40 -17.54 3.33
N MET A 123 -23.17 -18.59 4.13
CA MET A 123 -22.38 -19.74 3.68
C MET A 123 -23.03 -20.47 2.50
N ARG A 124 -24.37 -20.57 2.49
CA ARG A 124 -25.13 -21.08 1.33
C ARG A 124 -24.92 -20.18 0.11
N LEU A 125 -24.99 -18.86 0.27
CA LEU A 125 -24.80 -17.89 -0.81
C LEU A 125 -23.38 -17.97 -1.38
N CYS A 126 -22.34 -18.06 -0.53
CA CYS A 126 -20.95 -18.24 -0.96
C CYS A 126 -20.76 -19.51 -1.78
N THR A 127 -21.35 -20.63 -1.35
CA THR A 127 -21.28 -21.89 -2.08
C THR A 127 -21.92 -21.77 -3.46
N LEU A 128 -23.14 -21.20 -3.52
CA LEU A 128 -23.86 -21.02 -4.79
C LEU A 128 -23.15 -20.03 -5.72
N ALA A 129 -22.56 -18.96 -5.19
CA ALA A 129 -21.77 -18.02 -5.97
C ALA A 129 -20.57 -18.72 -6.61
N ALA A 130 -19.82 -19.52 -5.84
CA ALA A 130 -18.70 -20.31 -6.35
C ALA A 130 -19.13 -21.32 -7.42
N GLU A 131 -20.23 -22.04 -7.22
CA GLU A 131 -20.79 -22.99 -8.21
C GLU A 131 -21.20 -22.32 -9.53
N ASN A 132 -21.67 -21.08 -9.47
CA ASN A 132 -22.04 -20.28 -10.64
C ASN A 132 -20.87 -19.46 -11.21
N GLY A 133 -19.68 -19.54 -10.61
CA GLY A 133 -18.51 -18.76 -11.03
C GLY A 133 -18.66 -17.25 -10.82
N VAL A 134 -19.55 -16.83 -9.91
CA VAL A 134 -19.80 -15.43 -9.56
C VAL A 134 -18.95 -15.05 -8.36
N THR A 135 -18.29 -13.90 -8.47
CA THR A 135 -17.47 -13.35 -7.38
C THR A 135 -18.35 -12.76 -6.30
N LEU A 136 -18.00 -13.02 -5.03
CA LEU A 136 -18.72 -12.53 -3.86
C LEU A 136 -17.76 -11.74 -2.97
N LEU A 137 -18.17 -10.55 -2.54
CA LEU A 137 -17.51 -9.78 -1.50
C LEU A 137 -18.33 -9.80 -0.23
N TRP A 138 -17.63 -9.82 0.90
CA TRP A 138 -18.22 -9.84 2.22
C TRP A 138 -17.39 -8.98 3.18
N ASP A 139 -18.07 -8.25 4.05
CA ASP A 139 -17.55 -7.72 5.30
C ASP A 139 -18.62 -7.79 6.40
N ASP A 140 -18.34 -7.20 7.56
CA ASP A 140 -19.22 -7.30 8.73
C ASP A 140 -20.60 -6.63 8.49
N ASP A 141 -20.74 -5.75 7.50
CA ASP A 141 -21.96 -4.97 7.22
C ASP A 141 -22.70 -5.46 5.96
N ASP A 142 -21.98 -5.72 4.87
CA ASP A 142 -22.54 -5.92 3.53
C ASP A 142 -21.99 -7.15 2.79
N VAL A 143 -22.84 -7.72 1.93
CA VAL A 143 -22.51 -8.78 0.98
C VAL A 143 -22.85 -8.34 -0.43
N SER A 144 -21.98 -8.58 -1.39
CA SER A 144 -22.26 -8.25 -2.78
C SER A 144 -21.83 -9.33 -3.75
N LEU A 145 -22.57 -9.45 -4.85
CA LEU A 145 -22.25 -10.34 -5.97
C LEU A 145 -21.85 -9.53 -7.20
N GLY A 146 -20.73 -9.87 -7.82
CA GLY A 146 -20.15 -9.13 -8.95
C GLY A 146 -19.53 -7.79 -8.55
N TYR A 147 -18.82 -7.16 -9.50
CA TYR A 147 -18.11 -5.89 -9.30
C TYR A 147 -18.69 -4.75 -10.15
N GLY A 148 -18.57 -3.52 -9.63
CA GLY A 148 -18.92 -2.28 -10.30
C GLY A 148 -20.37 -2.24 -10.75
N ARG A 149 -20.62 -1.83 -12.00
CA ARG A 149 -21.96 -1.79 -12.61
C ARG A 149 -22.76 -3.08 -12.65
N TYR A 150 -22.11 -4.22 -12.39
CA TYR A 150 -22.76 -5.52 -12.30
C TYR A 150 -22.98 -5.97 -10.86
N SER A 151 -22.53 -5.16 -9.89
CA SER A 151 -22.64 -5.46 -8.47
C SER A 151 -24.06 -5.28 -7.97
N GLN A 152 -24.51 -6.17 -7.10
CA GLN A 152 -25.67 -5.95 -6.23
C GLN A 152 -25.26 -6.24 -4.80
N THR A 153 -25.69 -5.39 -3.88
CA THR A 153 -25.28 -5.39 -2.48
C THR A 153 -26.50 -5.52 -1.58
N TRP A 154 -26.35 -6.31 -0.53
CA TRP A 154 -27.34 -6.51 0.51
C TRP A 154 -26.68 -6.45 1.89
N PRO A 155 -27.36 -5.92 2.92
CA PRO A 155 -26.88 -6.06 4.29
C PRO A 155 -26.70 -7.55 4.63
N VAL A 156 -25.65 -7.89 5.39
CA VAL A 156 -25.37 -9.28 5.83
C VAL A 156 -26.53 -9.95 6.54
N ARG A 157 -27.41 -9.14 7.16
CA ARG A 157 -28.59 -9.60 7.90
C ARG A 157 -29.86 -9.69 7.06
N GLU A 158 -29.82 -9.27 5.80
CA GLU A 158 -30.97 -9.19 4.88
C GLU A 158 -30.60 -9.77 3.51
N LEU A 159 -30.08 -11.00 3.51
CA LEU A 159 -29.61 -11.67 2.29
C LEU A 159 -30.75 -12.02 1.33
N PRO A 160 -30.51 -12.00 0.01
CA PRO A 160 -31.51 -12.36 -0.97
C PRO A 160 -31.79 -13.86 -0.95
N ASP A 161 -32.99 -14.26 -1.39
CA ASP A 161 -33.27 -15.66 -1.71
C ASP A 161 -32.46 -16.07 -2.95
N PRO A 162 -31.51 -17.03 -2.85
CA PRO A 162 -30.66 -17.42 -3.98
C PRO A 162 -31.44 -17.93 -5.19
N ASP A 163 -32.64 -18.49 -4.99
CA ASP A 163 -33.48 -19.01 -6.08
C ASP A 163 -34.15 -17.88 -6.89
N SER A 164 -34.14 -16.65 -6.36
CA SER A 164 -34.65 -15.45 -7.03
C SER A 164 -33.60 -14.70 -7.86
N LEU A 165 -32.32 -15.06 -7.72
CA LEU A 165 -31.20 -14.38 -8.37
C LEU A 165 -31.04 -14.81 -9.83
N ASP A 166 -30.85 -13.84 -10.73
CA ASP A 166 -30.33 -14.11 -12.08
C ASP A 166 -28.81 -14.14 -12.06
N TRP A 167 -28.24 -15.32 -11.84
CA TRP A 167 -26.79 -15.52 -11.74
C TRP A 167 -26.02 -15.03 -12.97
N ASN A 168 -26.62 -14.98 -14.16
CA ASN A 168 -25.95 -14.53 -15.38
C ASN A 168 -25.79 -12.99 -15.47
N ALA A 169 -26.51 -12.26 -14.61
CA ALA A 169 -26.43 -10.81 -14.52
C ALA A 169 -25.16 -10.35 -13.78
N PHE A 170 -24.59 -11.18 -12.90
CA PHE A 170 -23.39 -10.85 -12.15
C PHE A 170 -22.14 -11.12 -12.96
N ARG A 171 -21.26 -10.11 -12.99
CA ARG A 171 -19.96 -10.14 -13.65
C ARG A 171 -19.01 -9.23 -12.90
N ASP A 172 -17.74 -9.33 -13.26
CA ASP A 172 -16.73 -8.44 -12.72
C ASP A 172 -16.39 -7.39 -13.78
N VAL A 173 -16.37 -6.12 -13.38
CA VAL A 173 -15.66 -5.10 -14.14
C VAL A 173 -14.16 -5.33 -14.02
N PRO A 174 -13.35 -4.88 -15.01
CA PRO A 174 -11.91 -4.98 -14.88
C PRO A 174 -11.43 -4.31 -13.60
N SER A 175 -10.49 -4.95 -12.92
CA SER A 175 -9.93 -4.41 -11.68
C SER A 175 -8.43 -4.62 -11.61
N GLY A 176 -7.72 -3.72 -10.93
CA GLY A 176 -6.31 -3.91 -10.69
C GLY A 176 -5.81 -3.38 -9.36
N LEU A 177 -4.76 -4.03 -8.86
CA LEU A 177 -4.13 -3.77 -7.58
C LEU A 177 -2.83 -2.98 -7.79
N VAL A 178 -2.58 -1.98 -6.95
CA VAL A 178 -1.30 -1.27 -6.92
C VAL A 178 -0.73 -1.31 -5.52
N THR A 179 0.46 -1.90 -5.38
CA THR A 179 1.24 -1.89 -4.14
C THR A 179 2.68 -1.46 -4.41
N GLY A 180 3.47 -1.35 -3.35
CA GLY A 180 4.79 -0.76 -3.38
C GLY A 180 5.14 -0.01 -2.12
N THR A 181 6.39 0.41 -1.99
CA THR A 181 6.80 1.25 -0.86
C THR A 181 6.44 2.69 -1.16
N ASN A 182 7.02 3.25 -2.22
CA ASN A 182 6.81 4.61 -2.68
C ASN A 182 6.04 4.64 -4.00
N GLY A 183 5.30 5.72 -4.27
CA GLY A 183 4.66 5.97 -5.57
C GLY A 183 3.26 5.38 -5.77
N LYS A 184 2.77 4.50 -4.87
CA LYS A 184 1.43 3.87 -4.96
C LYS A 184 0.30 4.87 -5.27
N THR A 185 0.10 5.85 -4.40
CA THR A 185 -0.96 6.87 -4.55
C THR A 185 -0.85 7.64 -5.87
N THR A 186 0.37 8.00 -6.27
CA THR A 186 0.60 8.69 -7.54
C THR A 186 0.31 7.79 -8.74
N THR A 187 0.73 6.52 -8.71
CA THR A 187 0.43 5.54 -9.76
C THR A 187 -1.07 5.31 -9.91
N VAL A 188 -1.82 5.13 -8.82
CA VAL A 188 -3.28 4.93 -8.90
C VAL A 188 -4.01 6.19 -9.40
N ARG A 189 -3.53 7.38 -9.06
CA ARG A 189 -4.07 8.65 -9.57
C ARG A 189 -3.78 8.85 -11.05
N ILE A 190 -2.56 8.55 -11.52
CA ILE A 190 -2.21 8.58 -12.94
C ILE A 190 -3.10 7.59 -13.70
N ALA A 191 -3.22 6.36 -13.22
CA ALA A 191 -4.03 5.33 -13.86
C ALA A 191 -5.52 5.73 -13.91
N ALA A 192 -6.05 6.29 -12.83
CA ALA A 192 -7.43 6.78 -12.78
C ALA A 192 -7.64 7.94 -13.77
N HIS A 193 -6.70 8.88 -13.84
CA HIS A 193 -6.76 9.99 -14.79
C HIS A 193 -6.73 9.52 -16.25
N ILE A 194 -5.86 8.56 -16.57
CA ILE A 194 -5.80 7.94 -17.90
C ILE A 194 -7.14 7.28 -18.27
N MET A 195 -7.68 6.45 -17.38
CA MET A 195 -8.92 5.70 -17.67
C MET A 195 -10.14 6.62 -17.77
N ARG A 196 -10.22 7.68 -16.97
CA ARG A 196 -11.25 8.73 -17.12
C ARG A 196 -11.12 9.47 -18.44
N THR A 197 -9.89 9.81 -18.83
CA THR A 197 -9.61 10.44 -20.14
C THR A 197 -10.02 9.53 -21.30
N ALA A 198 -9.89 8.21 -21.14
CA ALA A 198 -10.37 7.19 -22.07
C ALA A 198 -11.91 7.00 -22.06
N GLY A 199 -12.64 7.70 -21.18
CA GLY A 199 -14.10 7.68 -21.12
C GLY A 199 -14.71 6.61 -20.20
N HIS A 200 -13.92 5.97 -19.33
CA HIS A 200 -14.44 5.03 -18.33
C HIS A 200 -14.89 5.75 -17.07
N ASN A 201 -15.91 5.21 -16.40
CA ASN A 201 -16.17 5.56 -15.01
C ASN A 201 -15.26 4.75 -14.08
N VAL A 202 -14.39 5.44 -13.35
CA VAL A 202 -13.31 4.82 -12.59
C VAL A 202 -13.63 4.84 -11.10
N GLY A 203 -13.62 3.65 -10.50
CA GLY A 203 -13.58 3.49 -9.05
C GLY A 203 -12.13 3.48 -8.56
N LEU A 204 -11.82 4.27 -7.54
CA LEU A 204 -10.47 4.39 -6.98
C LEU A 204 -10.51 4.23 -5.46
N SER A 205 -9.66 3.33 -4.95
CA SER A 205 -9.32 3.24 -3.52
C SER A 205 -7.88 3.68 -3.30
N SER A 206 -7.64 4.58 -2.36
CA SER A 206 -6.31 5.16 -2.09
C SER A 206 -6.07 5.43 -0.62
N THR A 207 -4.84 5.81 -0.26
CA THR A 207 -4.49 6.25 1.12
C THR A 207 -5.12 7.60 1.50
N ASP A 208 -5.82 8.30 0.59
CA ASP A 208 -6.41 9.61 0.85
C ASP A 208 -7.94 9.63 0.78
N TYR A 209 -8.54 8.70 0.03
CA TYR A 209 -9.99 8.61 -0.20
C TYR A 209 -10.39 7.37 -1.01
N ILE A 210 -11.69 7.08 -0.99
CA ILE A 210 -12.38 6.34 -2.04
C ILE A 210 -13.19 7.31 -2.92
N ALA A 211 -13.18 7.06 -4.23
CA ALA A 211 -13.88 7.92 -5.19
C ALA A 211 -14.42 7.14 -6.40
N VAL A 212 -15.49 7.66 -6.98
CA VAL A 212 -15.94 7.31 -8.33
C VAL A 212 -15.84 8.56 -9.20
N ASN A 213 -14.93 8.55 -10.16
CA ASN A 213 -14.53 9.74 -10.90
C ASN A 213 -14.17 10.90 -9.95
N ASP A 214 -14.84 12.06 -10.09
CA ASP A 214 -14.66 13.24 -9.22
C ASP A 214 -15.52 13.19 -7.94
N ARG A 215 -16.42 12.21 -7.82
CA ARG A 215 -17.26 12.04 -6.62
C ARG A 215 -16.45 11.30 -5.56
N ILE A 216 -16.00 12.05 -4.55
CA ILE A 216 -15.43 11.46 -3.33
C ILE A 216 -16.57 10.79 -2.55
N VAL A 217 -16.42 9.49 -2.30
CA VAL A 217 -17.37 8.70 -1.50
C VAL A 217 -17.07 8.88 -0.01
N ASP A 218 -15.78 8.79 0.35
CA ASP A 218 -15.29 9.04 1.71
C ASP A 218 -13.81 9.44 1.74
N ARG A 219 -13.38 10.14 2.80
CA ARG A 219 -12.01 10.61 3.02
C ARG A 219 -11.41 10.01 4.30
N ASP A 220 -10.59 8.98 4.11
CA ASP A 220 -9.71 8.39 5.12
C ASP A 220 -8.64 7.54 4.40
N ASP A 221 -7.79 6.84 5.15
CA ASP A 221 -6.91 5.81 4.61
C ASP A 221 -7.71 4.55 4.24
N TRP A 222 -8.07 4.46 2.96
CA TRP A 222 -8.78 3.34 2.38
C TRP A 222 -7.87 2.41 1.56
N SER A 223 -6.56 2.41 1.81
CA SER A 223 -5.59 1.57 1.07
C SER A 223 -5.55 0.10 1.51
N GLY A 224 -6.71 -0.49 1.79
CA GLY A 224 -6.86 -1.87 2.26
C GLY A 224 -8.22 -2.49 1.89
N PRO A 225 -8.57 -3.66 2.49
CA PRO A 225 -9.75 -4.44 2.08
C PRO A 225 -11.07 -3.70 2.07
N GLY A 226 -11.34 -2.86 3.08
CA GLY A 226 -12.58 -2.08 3.15
C GLY A 226 -12.75 -1.11 1.97
N GLY A 227 -11.67 -0.42 1.60
CA GLY A 227 -11.70 0.53 0.48
C GLY A 227 -11.91 -0.17 -0.85
N ALA A 228 -11.24 -1.31 -1.05
CA ALA A 228 -11.44 -2.16 -2.21
C ALA A 228 -12.91 -2.62 -2.37
N ARG A 229 -13.51 -3.13 -1.28
CA ARG A 229 -14.89 -3.62 -1.32
C ARG A 229 -15.90 -2.50 -1.57
N ASN A 230 -15.72 -1.34 -0.92
CA ASN A 230 -16.59 -0.19 -1.12
C ASN A 230 -16.58 0.27 -2.58
N VAL A 231 -15.39 0.42 -3.18
CA VAL A 231 -15.27 0.82 -4.59
C VAL A 231 -15.89 -0.20 -5.55
N LEU A 232 -15.70 -1.50 -5.29
CA LEU A 232 -16.24 -2.57 -6.14
C LEU A 232 -17.76 -2.75 -6.01
N ARG A 233 -18.41 -2.16 -5.00
CA ARG A 233 -19.87 -2.18 -4.85
C ARG A 233 -20.57 -1.03 -5.58
N GLU A 234 -19.82 -0.02 -6.04
CA GLU A 234 -20.40 1.14 -6.71
C GLU A 234 -20.86 0.80 -8.14
N GLN A 235 -22.18 0.89 -8.38
CA GLN A 235 -22.81 0.48 -9.65
C GLN A 235 -22.54 1.43 -10.84
N ASP A 236 -21.93 2.58 -10.60
CA ASP A 236 -21.48 3.50 -11.64
C ASP A 236 -20.02 3.25 -12.06
N VAL A 237 -19.33 2.26 -11.50
CA VAL A 237 -17.95 1.91 -11.85
C VAL A 237 -17.89 0.96 -13.05
N ASP A 238 -17.10 1.33 -14.07
CA ASP A 238 -16.76 0.51 -15.24
C ASP A 238 -15.39 -0.18 -15.11
N ILE A 239 -14.50 0.36 -14.26
CA ILE A 239 -13.14 -0.17 -13.99
C ILE A 239 -12.66 0.28 -12.62
N ALA A 240 -12.02 -0.60 -11.86
CA ALA A 240 -11.58 -0.33 -10.49
C ALA A 240 -10.05 -0.36 -10.32
N ILE A 241 -9.50 0.64 -9.62
CA ILE A 241 -8.08 0.73 -9.27
C ILE A 241 -7.95 0.76 -7.75
N LEU A 242 -7.22 -0.20 -7.20
CA LEU A 242 -7.20 -0.46 -5.78
C LEU A 242 -5.78 -0.32 -5.23
N GLU A 243 -5.51 0.79 -4.53
CA GLU A 243 -4.28 0.93 -3.75
C GLU A 243 -4.29 -0.06 -2.59
N THR A 244 -3.23 -0.85 -2.48
CA THR A 244 -3.09 -1.89 -1.46
C THR A 244 -1.80 -1.64 -0.67
N ALA A 245 -1.96 -1.09 0.54
CA ALA A 245 -0.85 -0.83 1.44
C ALA A 245 -0.51 -2.04 2.31
N ARG A 246 0.75 -2.07 2.76
CA ARG A 246 1.29 -3.10 3.65
C ARG A 246 0.49 -3.27 4.94
N GLY A 247 -0.04 -2.17 5.51
CA GLY A 247 -0.88 -2.22 6.70
C GLY A 247 -2.16 -3.05 6.49
N GLY A 248 -2.86 -2.85 5.37
CA GLY A 248 -4.05 -3.64 5.03
C GLY A 248 -3.72 -5.12 4.79
N LEU A 249 -2.67 -5.37 4.00
CA LEU A 249 -2.18 -6.71 3.68
C LEU A 249 -1.86 -7.55 4.91
N LEU A 250 -1.12 -6.99 5.87
CA LEU A 250 -0.71 -7.73 7.07
C LEU A 250 -1.85 -7.88 8.07
N ARG A 251 -2.73 -6.88 8.20
CA ARG A 251 -3.83 -6.91 9.18
C ARG A 251 -5.00 -7.78 8.74
N ARG A 252 -5.33 -7.81 7.44
CA ARG A 252 -6.58 -8.39 6.94
C ARG A 252 -6.44 -9.21 5.66
N GLY A 253 -5.27 -9.21 5.01
CA GLY A 253 -5.10 -9.77 3.67
C GLY A 253 -5.57 -8.82 2.57
N LEU A 254 -5.79 -9.37 1.37
CA LEU A 254 -6.40 -8.69 0.23
C LEU A 254 -7.91 -8.54 0.42
N GLY A 255 -8.46 -7.47 -0.13
CA GLY A 255 -9.91 -7.24 -0.19
C GLY A 255 -10.62 -8.00 -1.30
N VAL A 256 -9.85 -8.60 -2.21
CA VAL A 256 -10.32 -9.28 -3.42
C VAL A 256 -9.56 -10.59 -3.60
N ASP A 257 -10.22 -11.56 -4.24
CA ASP A 257 -9.66 -12.84 -4.67
C ASP A 257 -9.19 -12.83 -6.13
N LYS A 258 -9.62 -11.83 -6.91
CA LYS A 258 -9.36 -11.72 -8.36
C LYS A 258 -9.04 -10.28 -8.77
N ALA A 259 -8.08 -10.15 -9.67
CA ALA A 259 -7.67 -8.92 -10.35
C ALA A 259 -7.12 -9.24 -11.75
N ASP A 260 -7.38 -8.36 -12.71
CA ASP A 260 -6.89 -8.47 -14.09
C ASP A 260 -5.45 -7.94 -14.23
N ALA A 261 -5.04 -7.07 -13.32
CA ALA A 261 -3.68 -6.57 -13.24
C ALA A 261 -3.24 -6.35 -11.79
N ALA A 262 -1.97 -6.60 -11.49
CA ALA A 262 -1.35 -6.15 -10.25
C ALA A 262 -0.03 -5.46 -10.55
N LEU A 263 0.27 -4.34 -9.88
CA LEU A 263 1.52 -3.60 -10.02
C LEU A 263 2.25 -3.51 -8.68
N ILE A 264 3.56 -3.75 -8.71
CA ILE A 264 4.46 -3.47 -7.59
C ILE A 264 5.47 -2.38 -8.00
N THR A 265 5.40 -1.19 -7.39
CA THR A 265 6.23 -0.04 -7.81
C THR A 265 7.71 -0.18 -7.44
N ASN A 266 8.01 -0.53 -6.19
CA ASN A 266 9.37 -0.68 -5.63
C ASN A 266 9.33 -1.26 -4.20
N ILE A 267 10.48 -1.78 -3.75
CA ILE A 267 10.75 -2.26 -2.40
C ILE A 267 11.84 -1.40 -1.75
N ALA A 268 11.46 -0.60 -0.76
CA ALA A 268 12.33 0.33 -0.04
C ALA A 268 12.17 0.15 1.48
N LYS A 269 13.12 0.64 2.27
CA LYS A 269 13.01 0.59 3.74
C LYS A 269 11.92 1.57 4.19
N ASP A 270 10.84 1.04 4.75
CA ASP A 270 9.75 1.83 5.30
C ASP A 270 8.95 0.99 6.31
N HIS A 271 8.55 1.60 7.43
CA HIS A 271 7.84 0.92 8.52
C HIS A 271 8.48 -0.39 9.00
N LEU A 272 9.81 -0.51 9.00
CA LEU A 272 10.47 -1.70 9.54
C LEU A 272 10.31 -1.74 11.07
N GLY A 273 9.86 -2.87 11.61
CA GLY A 273 9.70 -3.08 13.06
C GLY A 273 8.24 -3.06 13.55
N ASP A 274 7.33 -2.39 12.84
CA ASP A 274 5.90 -2.39 13.16
C ASP A 274 5.22 -3.62 12.55
N PHE A 275 4.34 -4.33 13.28
CA PHE A 275 3.43 -5.37 12.73
C PHE A 275 4.08 -6.30 11.67
N GLY A 276 5.04 -7.15 12.03
CA GLY A 276 5.41 -8.34 11.25
C GLY A 276 6.43 -8.22 10.10
N SER A 277 6.90 -7.02 9.71
CA SER A 277 8.03 -6.89 8.76
C SER A 277 9.16 -6.07 9.37
N ARG A 278 10.36 -6.66 9.47
CA ARG A 278 11.56 -6.07 10.06
C ARG A 278 12.72 -5.94 9.07
N ASN A 279 12.60 -6.54 7.89
CA ASN A 279 13.58 -6.41 6.82
C ASN A 279 12.90 -6.28 5.44
N LEU A 280 13.70 -6.03 4.40
CA LEU A 280 13.21 -5.81 3.04
C LEU A 280 12.63 -7.08 2.39
N ASP A 281 13.12 -8.26 2.74
CA ASP A 281 12.63 -9.52 2.18
C ASP A 281 11.23 -9.83 2.72
N GLU A 282 11.00 -9.63 4.02
CA GLU A 282 9.66 -9.72 4.63
C GLU A 282 8.70 -8.67 4.06
N LEU A 283 9.19 -7.47 3.77
CA LEU A 283 8.39 -6.43 3.12
C LEU A 283 8.02 -6.81 1.68
N LEU A 284 8.96 -7.41 0.96
CA LEU A 284 8.73 -7.94 -0.38
C LEU A 284 7.69 -9.05 -0.36
N ASP A 285 7.79 -10.02 0.54
CA ASP A 285 6.80 -11.09 0.69
C ASP A 285 5.41 -10.54 1.01
N CYS A 286 5.33 -9.53 1.88
CA CYS A 286 4.07 -8.84 2.15
C CYS A 286 3.47 -8.24 0.87
N LYS A 287 4.26 -7.50 0.08
CA LYS A 287 3.75 -6.88 -1.15
C LYS A 287 3.47 -7.91 -2.23
N TRP A 288 4.16 -9.05 -2.22
CA TRP A 288 3.94 -10.15 -3.15
C TRP A 288 2.57 -10.81 -2.99
N ILE A 289 1.87 -10.63 -1.87
CA ILE A 289 0.50 -11.15 -1.68
C ILE A 289 -0.42 -10.77 -2.85
N VAL A 290 -0.25 -9.58 -3.45
CA VAL A 290 -1.07 -9.13 -4.60
C VAL A 290 -1.06 -10.12 -5.77
N THR A 291 0.00 -10.93 -5.93
CA THR A 291 0.09 -11.92 -7.02
C THR A 291 -0.93 -13.05 -6.85
N ARG A 292 -1.42 -13.30 -5.63
CA ARG A 292 -2.42 -14.35 -5.34
C ARG A 292 -3.79 -14.02 -5.93
N ALA A 293 -4.08 -12.74 -6.19
CA ALA A 293 -5.32 -12.32 -6.83
C ALA A 293 -5.19 -12.20 -8.36
N VAL A 294 -3.99 -12.26 -8.94
CA VAL A 294 -3.84 -12.11 -10.40
C VAL A 294 -4.44 -13.33 -11.09
N THR A 295 -5.46 -13.10 -11.92
CA THR A 295 -6.13 -14.19 -12.65
C THR A 295 -5.19 -14.83 -13.68
N ASN A 296 -5.52 -16.03 -14.15
CA ASN A 296 -4.72 -16.73 -15.18
C ASN A 296 -4.54 -15.92 -16.48
N SER A 297 -5.49 -15.04 -16.81
CA SER A 297 -5.43 -14.12 -17.95
C SER A 297 -4.93 -12.71 -17.59
N GLY A 298 -4.71 -12.46 -16.29
CA GLY A 298 -4.22 -11.21 -15.77
C GLY A 298 -2.71 -11.07 -15.90
N LYS A 299 -2.21 -9.86 -15.65
CA LYS A 299 -0.78 -9.52 -15.79
C LYS A 299 -0.21 -8.98 -14.48
N LEU A 300 1.02 -9.35 -14.19
CA LEU A 300 1.80 -8.77 -13.10
C LEU A 300 2.82 -7.77 -13.68
N ILE A 301 2.73 -6.53 -13.22
CA ILE A 301 3.55 -5.41 -13.65
C ILE A 301 4.62 -5.13 -12.59
N LEU A 302 5.89 -5.21 -12.96
CA LEU A 302 7.02 -5.08 -12.04
C LEU A 302 8.05 -4.06 -12.54
N ASN A 303 8.73 -3.44 -11.59
CA ASN A 303 9.84 -2.53 -11.86
C ASN A 303 11.13 -3.32 -12.12
N ALA A 304 11.68 -3.23 -13.33
CA ALA A 304 12.93 -3.91 -13.69
C ALA A 304 14.17 -3.25 -13.08
N ASP A 305 14.04 -2.02 -12.55
CA ASP A 305 15.11 -1.31 -11.85
C ASP A 305 15.24 -1.78 -10.38
N ASP A 306 14.28 -2.57 -9.88
CA ASP A 306 14.33 -3.20 -8.56
C ASP A 306 14.79 -4.66 -8.67
N SER A 307 16.07 -4.88 -8.37
CA SER A 307 16.68 -6.22 -8.40
C SER A 307 15.96 -7.28 -7.55
N ARG A 308 15.24 -6.89 -6.49
CA ARG A 308 14.48 -7.83 -5.64
C ARG A 308 13.22 -8.31 -6.34
N LEU A 309 12.53 -7.41 -7.05
CA LEU A 309 11.38 -7.77 -7.88
C LEU A 309 11.81 -8.66 -9.05
N VAL A 310 12.95 -8.36 -9.68
CA VAL A 310 13.54 -9.20 -10.73
C VAL A 310 13.87 -10.61 -10.21
N ALA A 311 14.44 -10.72 -9.01
CA ALA A 311 14.74 -12.02 -8.43
C ALA A 311 13.46 -12.82 -8.12
N LYS A 312 12.47 -12.17 -7.48
CA LYS A 312 11.22 -12.80 -7.04
C LYS A 312 10.26 -13.12 -8.19
N SER A 313 10.38 -12.46 -9.35
CA SER A 313 9.54 -12.73 -10.51
C SER A 313 9.60 -14.18 -11.00
N ASN A 314 10.68 -14.91 -10.69
CA ASN A 314 10.80 -16.34 -10.99
C ASN A 314 9.77 -17.22 -10.25
N GLU A 315 9.16 -16.71 -9.17
CA GLU A 315 8.09 -17.40 -8.42
C GLU A 315 6.72 -17.22 -9.08
N PHE A 316 6.56 -16.25 -10.00
CA PHE A 316 5.29 -15.98 -10.66
C PHE A 316 5.15 -16.76 -11.97
N GLY A 317 4.14 -17.62 -12.05
CA GLY A 317 3.88 -18.45 -13.23
C GLY A 317 3.02 -17.80 -14.33
N GLY A 318 2.51 -16.58 -14.10
CA GLY A 318 1.64 -15.86 -15.03
C GLY A 318 2.37 -14.93 -15.99
N GLU A 319 1.62 -14.07 -16.67
CA GLU A 319 2.19 -13.11 -17.62
C GLU A 319 2.81 -11.90 -16.90
N LEU A 320 4.10 -11.65 -17.17
CA LEU A 320 4.85 -10.51 -16.64
C LEU A 320 4.87 -9.35 -17.65
N VAL A 321 4.78 -8.12 -17.14
CA VAL A 321 5.07 -6.89 -17.87
C VAL A 321 6.11 -6.10 -17.06
N TRP A 322 7.16 -5.63 -17.72
CA TRP A 322 8.18 -4.83 -17.05
C TRP A 322 8.00 -3.34 -17.31
N PHE A 323 8.38 -2.51 -16.34
CA PHE A 323 8.68 -1.12 -16.60
C PHE A 323 10.08 -0.75 -16.11
N SER A 324 10.70 0.24 -16.75
CA SER A 324 12.11 0.59 -16.50
C SER A 324 12.41 2.02 -16.94
N LEU A 325 13.21 2.75 -16.16
CA LEU A 325 13.80 4.03 -16.58
C LEU A 325 14.93 3.86 -17.60
N ASP A 326 15.31 2.63 -17.93
CA ASP A 326 16.35 2.31 -18.88
C ASP A 326 15.90 1.25 -19.90
N VAL A 327 15.84 1.63 -21.18
CA VAL A 327 15.59 0.74 -22.32
C VAL A 327 16.67 -0.35 -22.48
N ALA A 328 17.88 -0.11 -21.97
CA ALA A 328 19.00 -1.04 -22.01
C ALA A 328 19.05 -2.00 -20.80
N ASN A 329 18.08 -1.93 -19.89
CA ASN A 329 17.98 -2.83 -18.74
C ASN A 329 17.98 -4.31 -19.21
N GLU A 330 18.87 -5.12 -18.64
CA GLU A 330 19.11 -6.51 -19.09
C GLU A 330 17.85 -7.38 -18.99
N THR A 331 17.06 -7.21 -17.92
CA THR A 331 15.79 -7.92 -17.70
C THR A 331 14.78 -7.56 -18.79
N VAL A 332 14.66 -6.27 -19.11
CA VAL A 332 13.77 -5.77 -20.17
C VAL A 332 14.19 -6.33 -21.54
N LEU A 333 15.47 -6.26 -21.88
CA LEU A 333 15.98 -6.73 -23.17
C LEU A 333 15.77 -8.24 -23.33
N ALA A 334 16.04 -9.03 -22.29
CA ALA A 334 15.83 -10.47 -22.30
C ALA A 334 14.34 -10.83 -22.45
N HIS A 335 13.47 -10.12 -21.73
CA HIS A 335 12.02 -10.36 -21.75
C HIS A 335 11.40 -9.98 -23.10
N THR A 336 11.69 -8.78 -23.61
CA THR A 336 11.16 -8.30 -24.90
C THR A 336 11.77 -9.07 -26.07
N GLY A 337 13.03 -9.54 -25.97
CA GLY A 337 13.64 -10.45 -26.94
C GLY A 337 12.92 -11.80 -27.10
N GLN A 338 12.11 -12.19 -26.10
CA GLN A 338 11.28 -13.40 -26.12
C GLN A 338 9.80 -13.13 -26.46
N GLY A 339 9.48 -11.91 -26.92
CA GLY A 339 8.11 -11.51 -27.24
C GLY A 339 7.33 -10.92 -26.06
N GLY A 340 7.99 -10.68 -24.92
CA GLY A 340 7.38 -10.06 -23.76
C GLY A 340 7.05 -8.57 -23.93
N ILE A 341 6.32 -8.01 -22.97
CA ILE A 341 5.85 -6.63 -22.98
C ILE A 341 6.64 -5.81 -21.95
N ALA A 342 7.01 -4.59 -22.33
CA ALA A 342 7.60 -3.64 -21.40
C ALA A 342 7.20 -2.20 -21.70
N VAL A 343 7.25 -1.32 -20.70
CA VAL A 343 7.12 0.13 -20.86
C VAL A 343 8.37 0.81 -20.32
N VAL A 344 9.14 1.45 -21.20
CA VAL A 344 10.49 1.91 -20.86
C VAL A 344 10.76 3.34 -21.27
N LEU A 345 11.76 3.95 -20.65
CA LEU A 345 12.31 5.24 -21.07
C LEU A 345 13.53 5.02 -21.97
N ASP A 346 13.52 5.63 -23.16
CA ASP A 346 14.66 5.71 -24.09
C ASP A 346 15.03 7.18 -24.29
N GLY A 347 16.06 7.64 -23.56
CA GLY A 347 16.38 9.06 -23.46
C GLY A 347 15.28 9.83 -22.73
N GLU A 348 14.40 10.47 -23.50
CA GLU A 348 13.21 11.19 -23.01
C GLU A 348 11.90 10.56 -23.49
N ASP A 349 11.97 9.62 -24.42
CA ASP A 349 10.81 9.00 -25.04
C ASP A 349 10.32 7.83 -24.16
N LEU A 350 9.07 7.87 -23.70
CA LEU A 350 8.40 6.74 -23.08
C LEU A 350 7.86 5.83 -24.18
N LEU A 351 8.31 4.58 -24.19
CA LEU A 351 8.01 3.61 -25.23
C LEU A 351 7.21 2.43 -24.66
N PHE A 352 6.13 2.06 -25.33
CA PHE A 352 5.51 0.75 -25.18
C PHE A 352 6.22 -0.24 -26.10
N VAL A 353 6.71 -1.35 -25.54
CA VAL A 353 7.46 -2.39 -26.24
C VAL A 353 6.68 -3.68 -26.17
N ASN A 354 6.44 -4.30 -27.32
CA ASN A 354 5.82 -5.63 -27.43
C ASN A 354 6.67 -6.48 -28.39
N GLY A 355 7.47 -7.37 -27.82
CA GLY A 355 8.48 -8.10 -28.57
C GLY A 355 9.46 -7.17 -29.27
N SER A 356 9.51 -7.25 -30.60
CA SER A 356 10.32 -6.36 -31.44
C SER A 356 9.64 -5.04 -31.80
N SER A 357 8.34 -4.87 -31.50
CA SER A 357 7.59 -3.65 -31.81
C SER A 357 7.83 -2.60 -30.73
N ARG A 358 7.99 -1.34 -31.15
CA ARG A 358 8.09 -0.17 -30.26
C ARG A 358 7.11 0.89 -30.71
N GLU A 359 6.30 1.39 -29.78
CA GLU A 359 5.38 2.49 -30.00
C GLU A 359 5.69 3.62 -29.02
N LEU A 360 5.83 4.84 -29.53
CA LEU A 360 6.02 6.03 -28.69
C LEU A 360 4.72 6.36 -27.96
N ILE A 361 4.76 6.40 -26.63
CA ILE A 361 3.66 6.91 -25.81
C ILE A 361 3.71 8.44 -25.83
N CYS A 362 4.72 9.04 -25.21
CA CYS A 362 4.97 10.49 -25.17
C CYS A 362 6.40 10.73 -24.70
N ARG A 363 6.82 11.99 -24.53
CA ARG A 363 8.07 12.31 -23.82
C ARG A 363 7.83 12.56 -22.36
N ASP A 364 8.84 12.28 -21.53
CA ASP A 364 8.79 12.54 -20.09
C ASP A 364 8.43 14.01 -19.80
N ARG A 365 9.03 14.96 -20.54
CA ARG A 365 8.76 16.40 -20.45
C ARG A 365 7.33 16.82 -20.81
N ASP A 366 6.59 15.99 -21.54
CA ASP A 366 5.20 16.27 -21.92
C ASP A 366 4.21 15.89 -20.81
N ILE A 367 4.69 15.21 -19.76
CA ILE A 367 3.92 14.80 -18.60
C ILE A 367 4.12 15.85 -17.49
N PRO A 368 3.12 16.68 -17.16
CA PRO A 368 3.33 17.83 -16.28
C PRO A 368 3.91 17.49 -14.89
N ILE A 369 3.52 16.34 -14.33
CA ILE A 369 3.98 15.88 -13.01
C ILE A 369 5.44 15.40 -12.98
N THR A 370 6.12 15.29 -14.14
CA THR A 370 7.54 14.91 -14.20
C THR A 370 8.48 16.11 -14.09
N LEU A 371 7.94 17.34 -14.11
CA LEU A 371 8.70 18.59 -14.06
C LEU A 371 9.79 18.65 -15.17
N GLY A 372 9.38 18.40 -16.41
CA GLY A 372 10.33 18.38 -17.54
C GLY A 372 11.30 17.19 -17.49
N GLY A 373 10.89 16.08 -16.88
CA GLY A 373 11.72 14.88 -16.67
C GLY A 373 12.65 14.93 -15.46
N ALA A 374 12.68 16.04 -14.70
CA ALA A 374 13.50 16.18 -13.50
C ALA A 374 13.04 15.21 -12.38
N ALA A 375 11.73 15.01 -12.22
CA ALA A 375 11.14 14.11 -11.24
C ALA A 375 11.19 12.66 -11.73
N ARG A 376 12.38 12.04 -11.71
CA ARG A 376 12.60 10.66 -12.19
C ARG A 376 11.69 9.62 -11.53
N HIS A 377 11.37 9.79 -10.25
CA HIS A 377 10.40 8.93 -9.55
C HIS A 377 8.99 9.03 -10.17
N ASN A 378 8.56 10.21 -10.63
CA ASN A 378 7.28 10.36 -11.34
C ASN A 378 7.33 9.84 -12.78
N VAL A 379 8.50 9.87 -13.44
CA VAL A 379 8.68 9.15 -14.72
C VAL A 379 8.50 7.64 -14.51
N ALA A 380 9.10 7.07 -13.45
CA ALA A 380 8.89 5.66 -13.12
C ALA A 380 7.42 5.34 -12.78
N ASN A 381 6.75 6.20 -12.00
CA ASN A 381 5.32 6.05 -11.71
C ASN A 381 4.47 6.11 -12.98
N ALA A 382 4.80 6.98 -13.93
CA ALA A 382 4.10 7.11 -15.22
C ALA A 382 4.32 5.88 -16.12
N LEU A 383 5.53 5.34 -16.18
CA LEU A 383 5.83 4.10 -16.91
C LEU A 383 5.05 2.92 -16.33
N GLY A 384 5.06 2.77 -14.99
CA GLY A 384 4.29 1.74 -14.30
C GLY A 384 2.78 1.89 -14.52
N ALA A 385 2.24 3.11 -14.38
CA ALA A 385 0.82 3.38 -14.63
C ALA A 385 0.42 3.11 -16.09
N ALA A 386 1.27 3.48 -17.05
CA ALA A 386 1.04 3.18 -18.47
C ALA A 386 1.00 1.67 -18.75
N ALA A 387 1.95 0.91 -18.18
CA ALA A 387 1.96 -0.55 -18.28
C ALA A 387 0.70 -1.17 -17.65
N PHE A 388 0.30 -0.68 -16.48
CA PHE A 388 -0.90 -1.12 -15.76
C PHE A 388 -2.20 -0.82 -16.53
N CYS A 389 -2.34 0.39 -17.08
CA CYS A 389 -3.48 0.75 -17.92
C CYS A 389 -3.54 -0.08 -19.20
N ALA A 390 -2.40 -0.33 -19.85
CA ALA A 390 -2.35 -1.18 -21.04
C ALA A 390 -2.74 -2.64 -20.72
N ALA A 391 -2.32 -3.16 -19.56
CA ALA A 391 -2.71 -4.47 -19.07
C ALA A 391 -4.23 -4.59 -18.86
N LEU A 392 -4.88 -3.50 -18.47
CA LEU A 392 -6.32 -3.37 -18.32
C LEU A 392 -7.07 -3.00 -19.62
N GLY A 393 -6.38 -3.02 -20.77
CA GLY A 393 -6.98 -2.87 -22.09
C GLY A 393 -7.12 -1.42 -22.58
N ILE A 394 -6.52 -0.45 -21.90
CA ILE A 394 -6.53 0.95 -22.36
C ILE A 394 -5.55 1.12 -23.53
N SER A 395 -5.97 1.84 -24.57
CA SER A 395 -5.16 2.05 -25.78
C SER A 395 -3.93 2.95 -25.50
N ILE A 396 -2.84 2.75 -26.25
CA ILE A 396 -1.65 3.61 -26.14
C ILE A 396 -1.97 5.08 -26.45
N SER A 397 -2.92 5.35 -27.35
CA SER A 397 -3.39 6.72 -27.63
C SER A 397 -4.10 7.36 -26.45
N ASP A 398 -4.92 6.61 -25.71
CA ASP A 398 -5.61 7.15 -24.53
C ASP A 398 -4.66 7.28 -23.33
N ILE A 399 -3.71 6.34 -23.19
CA ILE A 399 -2.60 6.46 -22.21
C ILE A 399 -1.80 7.73 -22.47
N ARG A 400 -1.41 7.99 -23.73
CA ARG A 400 -0.76 9.26 -24.12
C ARG A 400 -1.60 10.46 -23.69
N ALA A 401 -2.88 10.49 -24.09
CA ALA A 401 -3.76 11.62 -23.80
C ALA A 401 -3.92 11.88 -22.28
N GLY A 402 -4.05 10.81 -21.49
CA GLY A 402 -4.12 10.90 -20.03
C GLY A 402 -2.83 11.42 -19.42
N LEU A 403 -1.68 10.82 -19.77
CA LEU A 403 -0.37 11.24 -19.23
C LEU A 403 -0.07 12.71 -19.51
N THR A 404 -0.33 13.19 -20.73
CA THR A 404 -0.02 14.57 -21.12
C THR A 404 -1.03 15.61 -20.65
N SER A 405 -2.18 15.19 -20.10
CA SER A 405 -3.24 16.09 -19.62
C SER A 405 -3.34 16.17 -18.10
N MET A 406 -2.71 15.25 -17.37
CA MET A 406 -2.72 15.24 -15.92
C MET A 406 -1.94 16.44 -15.37
N SER A 407 -2.61 17.26 -14.58
CA SER A 407 -2.00 18.41 -13.91
C SER A 407 -1.39 18.00 -12.57
N GLN A 408 -0.62 18.91 -11.97
CA GLN A 408 -0.14 18.71 -10.60
C GLN A 408 -1.30 18.74 -9.58
N ASP A 409 -2.37 19.49 -9.84
CA ASP A 409 -3.56 19.55 -8.98
C ASP A 409 -4.29 18.20 -8.90
N ASP A 410 -4.09 17.31 -9.88
CA ASP A 410 -4.63 15.94 -9.87
C ASP A 410 -3.83 14.98 -8.96
N ASN A 411 -2.67 15.43 -8.44
CA ASN A 411 -1.81 14.66 -7.55
C ASN A 411 -1.40 15.51 -6.33
N PRO A 412 -2.36 15.97 -5.51
CA PRO A 412 -2.05 16.85 -4.38
C PRO A 412 -1.15 16.16 -3.35
N GLY A 413 -0.19 16.92 -2.85
CA GLY A 413 0.84 16.51 -1.90
C GLY A 413 1.89 15.56 -2.43
N ARG A 414 2.11 15.53 -3.74
CA ARG A 414 3.04 14.61 -4.40
C ARG A 414 3.77 15.33 -5.53
N CYS A 415 4.88 15.98 -5.18
CA CYS A 415 5.72 16.77 -6.06
C CYS A 415 4.97 17.94 -6.73
N ASN A 416 4.27 18.74 -5.92
CA ASN A 416 3.58 19.94 -6.37
C ASN A 416 4.50 21.16 -6.28
N VAL A 417 4.55 21.98 -7.33
CA VAL A 417 5.42 23.15 -7.45
C VAL A 417 4.58 24.42 -7.54
N TYR A 418 4.91 25.38 -6.69
CA TYR A 418 4.26 26.70 -6.61
C TYR A 418 5.32 27.78 -6.79
N GLU A 419 5.06 28.74 -7.68
CA GLU A 419 5.89 29.93 -7.87
C GLU A 419 5.28 31.09 -7.08
N ILE A 420 6.01 31.59 -6.09
CA ILE A 420 5.52 32.61 -5.14
C ILE A 420 6.55 33.73 -5.05
N ASN A 421 6.17 34.97 -5.38
CA ASN A 421 7.03 36.15 -5.23
C ASN A 421 8.46 36.01 -5.82
N GLY A 422 8.64 35.15 -6.83
CA GLY A 422 9.92 34.88 -7.49
C GLY A 422 10.76 33.77 -6.89
N PHE A 423 10.31 33.09 -5.84
CA PHE A 423 10.89 31.84 -5.33
C PHE A 423 9.95 30.65 -5.55
N THR A 424 10.48 29.44 -5.46
CA THR A 424 9.74 28.20 -5.73
C THR A 424 9.46 27.45 -4.43
N VAL A 425 8.25 26.92 -4.25
CA VAL A 425 7.88 25.99 -3.19
C VAL A 425 7.51 24.64 -3.79
N LEU A 426 8.22 23.59 -3.39
CA LEU A 426 7.97 22.21 -3.74
C LEU A 426 7.35 21.48 -2.56
N VAL A 427 6.13 20.96 -2.70
CA VAL A 427 5.41 20.22 -1.66
C VAL A 427 5.39 18.73 -1.99
N ASP A 428 5.75 17.88 -1.03
CA ASP A 428 5.77 16.42 -1.19
C ASP A 428 5.41 15.67 0.12
N PHE A 429 5.27 14.34 0.04
CA PHE A 429 4.94 13.44 1.15
C PHE A 429 6.06 12.43 1.46
N ALA A 430 7.28 12.68 0.99
CA ALA A 430 8.44 11.86 1.32
C ALA A 430 8.60 11.77 2.85
N HIS A 431 8.63 10.54 3.38
CA HIS A 431 8.69 10.28 4.83
C HIS A 431 9.68 9.17 5.21
N ASN A 432 10.32 8.55 4.21
CA ASN A 432 11.40 7.58 4.38
C ASN A 432 12.65 8.04 3.63
N PRO A 433 13.86 7.55 4.00
CA PRO A 433 15.12 8.02 3.43
C PRO A 433 15.19 7.92 1.90
N GLU A 434 14.68 6.84 1.31
CA GLU A 434 14.73 6.66 -0.14
C GLU A 434 13.84 7.66 -0.89
N ALA A 435 12.62 7.90 -0.39
CA ALA A 435 11.72 8.91 -0.95
C ALA A 435 12.31 10.32 -0.82
N LEU A 436 12.91 10.63 0.33
CA LEU A 436 13.55 11.94 0.54
C LEU A 436 14.75 12.12 -0.40
N GLN A 437 15.60 11.11 -0.55
CA GLN A 437 16.72 11.17 -1.48
C GLN A 437 16.24 11.42 -2.91
N ALA A 438 15.21 10.70 -3.38
CA ALA A 438 14.66 10.89 -4.71
C ALA A 438 14.08 12.31 -4.92
N LEU A 439 13.51 12.92 -3.87
CA LEU A 439 13.01 14.29 -3.89
C LEU A 439 14.16 15.31 -3.93
N LEU A 440 15.21 15.10 -3.12
CA LEU A 440 16.37 15.99 -3.06
C LEU A 440 17.22 15.91 -4.34
N ASP A 441 17.38 14.72 -4.93
CA ASP A 441 18.04 14.54 -6.22
C ASP A 441 17.31 15.29 -7.35
N MET A 442 15.98 15.34 -7.27
CA MET A 442 15.17 16.16 -8.16
C MET A 442 15.34 17.65 -7.86
N ALA A 443 15.26 18.07 -6.59
CA ALA A 443 15.45 19.45 -6.18
C ALA A 443 16.82 19.99 -6.63
N ASN A 444 17.86 19.17 -6.60
CA ASN A 444 19.21 19.50 -7.09
C ASN A 444 19.30 19.72 -8.61
N ARG A 445 18.28 19.31 -9.38
CA ARG A 445 18.19 19.58 -10.82
C ARG A 445 17.44 20.88 -11.12
N ILE A 446 16.77 21.46 -10.12
CA ILE A 446 16.12 22.76 -10.23
C ILE A 446 17.18 23.83 -10.03
N VAL A 447 17.26 24.79 -10.96
CA VAL A 447 18.21 25.91 -10.85
C VAL A 447 17.70 26.86 -9.77
N THR A 448 18.48 27.00 -8.70
CA THR A 448 18.12 27.80 -7.53
C THR A 448 19.36 28.45 -6.90
N ASN A 449 19.14 29.53 -6.14
CA ASN A 449 20.20 30.24 -5.40
C ASN A 449 20.47 29.55 -4.05
N ARG A 450 19.43 29.38 -3.23
CA ARG A 450 19.48 28.73 -1.92
C ARG A 450 18.35 27.72 -1.76
N LYS A 451 18.54 26.69 -0.94
CA LYS A 451 17.55 25.65 -0.65
C LYS A 451 17.22 25.55 0.82
N ALA A 452 15.94 25.51 1.16
CA ALA A 452 15.47 25.15 2.49
C ALA A 452 14.64 23.86 2.47
N LEU A 453 14.67 23.13 3.58
CA LEU A 453 13.80 21.98 3.82
C LEU A 453 12.94 22.21 5.06
N CYS A 454 11.63 22.12 4.89
CA CYS A 454 10.66 22.04 5.99
C CYS A 454 10.24 20.58 6.16
N PHE A 455 10.54 19.99 7.32
CA PHE A 455 10.17 18.59 7.58
C PHE A 455 10.01 18.27 9.07
N GLY A 456 9.33 17.16 9.34
CA GLY A 456 9.28 16.52 10.66
C GLY A 456 9.41 15.01 10.52
N GLN A 457 9.21 14.27 11.61
CA GLN A 457 9.13 12.81 11.56
C GLN A 457 8.22 12.28 12.66
N ALA A 458 7.52 11.17 12.38
CA ALA A 458 6.67 10.50 13.35
C ALA A 458 7.49 9.91 14.50
N GLY A 459 6.97 9.97 15.73
CA GLY A 459 7.70 9.55 16.92
C GLY A 459 7.81 8.03 17.11
N ASP A 460 7.11 7.22 16.33
CA ASP A 460 7.29 5.77 16.32
C ASP A 460 8.50 5.32 15.48
N ARG A 461 9.17 6.25 14.77
CA ARG A 461 10.40 5.92 14.04
C ARG A 461 11.59 5.72 14.99
N PRO A 462 12.43 4.70 14.74
CA PRO A 462 13.71 4.55 15.43
C PRO A 462 14.65 5.76 15.24
N ASP A 463 15.47 6.06 16.24
CA ASP A 463 16.38 7.22 16.22
C ASP A 463 17.43 7.14 15.10
N ASP A 464 17.93 5.95 14.77
CA ASP A 464 18.88 5.74 13.70
C ASP A 464 18.28 6.10 12.33
N LEU A 465 17.00 5.79 12.10
CA LEU A 465 16.28 6.20 10.90
C LEU A 465 16.08 7.73 10.84
N ILE A 466 15.75 8.35 11.97
CA ILE A 466 15.61 9.82 12.06
C ILE A 466 16.95 10.50 11.72
N ARG A 467 18.06 9.97 12.25
CA ARG A 467 19.41 10.47 11.96
C ARG A 467 19.79 10.26 10.49
N GLU A 468 19.53 9.09 9.92
CA GLU A 468 19.77 8.83 8.50
C GLU A 468 19.02 9.83 7.61
N LEU A 469 17.77 10.13 7.95
CA LEU A 469 16.96 11.11 7.23
C LEU A 469 17.55 12.54 7.33
N ALA A 470 17.89 12.99 8.53
CA ALA A 470 18.48 14.32 8.76
C ALA A 470 19.84 14.48 8.05
N ARG A 471 20.68 13.44 8.10
CA ARG A 471 21.97 13.42 7.42
C ARG A 471 21.82 13.51 5.91
N SER A 472 21.00 12.65 5.31
CA SER A 472 20.76 12.66 3.85
C SER A 472 20.17 13.99 3.39
N ALA A 473 19.30 14.60 4.20
CA ALA A 473 18.79 15.94 3.95
C ALA A 473 19.92 16.97 3.86
N TRP A 474 20.76 17.05 4.89
CA TRP A 474 21.82 18.04 4.96
C TRP A 474 22.89 17.87 3.88
N GLU A 475 23.33 16.63 3.64
CA GLU A 475 24.34 16.29 2.62
C GLU A 475 23.90 16.63 1.19
N SER A 476 22.60 16.86 0.96
CA SER A 476 22.08 17.36 -0.32
C SER A 476 22.39 18.85 -0.59
N GLY A 477 23.02 19.54 0.36
CA GLY A 477 23.42 20.94 0.24
C GLY A 477 22.26 21.89 0.49
N LEU A 478 21.65 21.80 1.67
CA LEU A 478 20.66 22.74 2.17
C LEU A 478 21.34 23.96 2.80
N ASP A 479 20.71 25.12 2.68
CA ASP A 479 21.13 26.38 3.32
C ASP A 479 20.41 26.62 4.65
N HIS A 480 19.20 26.08 4.80
CA HIS A 480 18.38 26.22 6.01
C HIS A 480 17.45 25.03 6.21
N VAL A 481 17.09 24.75 7.45
CA VAL A 481 16.17 23.68 7.84
C VAL A 481 15.13 24.19 8.82
N PHE A 482 13.86 23.93 8.54
CA PHE A 482 12.74 24.21 9.43
C PHE A 482 12.15 22.89 9.90
N VAL A 483 12.27 22.59 11.19
CA VAL A 483 11.80 21.32 11.77
C VAL A 483 10.46 21.51 12.46
N SER A 484 9.47 20.70 12.11
CA SER A 484 8.16 20.67 12.79
C SER A 484 7.99 19.41 13.67
N GLU A 485 7.33 19.54 14.82
CA GLU A 485 7.14 18.43 15.77
C GLU A 485 6.10 17.38 15.33
N LEU A 486 5.19 17.72 14.40
CA LEU A 486 4.05 16.88 13.99
C LEU A 486 3.24 16.43 15.21
N ALA A 487 2.64 17.36 15.96
CA ALA A 487 2.02 17.11 17.26
C ALA A 487 1.04 15.91 17.29
N LYS A 488 0.33 15.67 16.19
CA LYS A 488 -0.61 14.52 16.04
C LYS A 488 0.09 13.16 15.94
N TYR A 489 1.39 13.16 15.63
CA TYR A 489 2.21 12.00 15.32
C TYR A 489 3.36 11.78 16.31
N HIS A 490 3.25 12.32 17.54
CA HIS A 490 4.22 12.05 18.62
C HIS A 490 4.34 10.56 18.96
N ARG A 491 3.25 9.78 18.79
CA ARG A 491 3.25 8.31 18.92
C ARG A 491 3.94 7.79 20.21
N GLY A 492 3.76 8.52 21.31
CA GLY A 492 4.31 8.17 22.63
C GLY A 492 5.64 8.84 23.00
N ARG A 493 6.25 9.64 22.11
CA ARG A 493 7.40 10.49 22.46
C ARG A 493 6.97 11.81 23.10
N GLU A 494 7.84 12.36 23.94
CA GLU A 494 7.70 13.71 24.48
C GLU A 494 7.94 14.77 23.40
N ALA A 495 7.30 15.94 23.56
CA ALA A 495 7.52 17.09 22.71
C ALA A 495 9.01 17.47 22.66
N GLY A 496 9.49 17.82 21.46
CA GLY A 496 10.88 18.17 21.20
C GLY A 496 11.86 16.99 21.13
N ALA A 497 11.45 15.75 21.45
CA ALA A 497 12.35 14.61 21.41
C ALA A 497 12.82 14.29 19.99
N VAL A 498 11.90 14.30 19.00
CA VAL A 498 12.23 14.08 17.59
C VAL A 498 13.09 15.24 17.06
N TYR A 499 12.70 16.48 17.35
CA TYR A 499 13.49 17.67 17.00
C TYR A 499 14.91 17.59 17.54
N GLY A 500 15.10 17.18 18.80
CA GLY A 500 16.42 17.04 19.40
C GLY A 500 17.32 16.07 18.62
N VAL A 501 16.78 14.91 18.22
CA VAL A 501 17.52 13.93 17.39
C VAL A 501 17.89 14.52 16.03
N ILE A 502 16.97 15.21 15.36
CA ILE A 502 17.20 15.85 14.06
C ILE A 502 18.27 16.93 14.19
N ARG A 503 18.10 17.87 15.12
CA ARG A 503 19.02 18.99 15.37
C ARG A 503 20.44 18.49 15.66
N ASP A 504 20.59 17.54 16.57
CA ASP A 504 21.91 17.05 16.96
C ASP A 504 22.64 16.38 15.79
N GLU A 505 21.91 15.66 14.93
CA GLU A 505 22.49 15.07 13.72
C GLU A 505 22.85 16.12 12.66
N LEU A 506 22.01 17.14 12.44
CA LEU A 506 22.30 18.25 11.52
C LEU A 506 23.58 19.00 11.94
N ILE A 507 23.71 19.31 13.23
CA ILE A 507 24.91 19.94 13.79
C ILE A 507 26.13 19.02 13.61
N ALA A 508 25.98 17.71 13.84
CA ALA A 508 27.06 16.75 13.61
C ALA A 508 27.50 16.67 12.15
N CYS A 509 26.59 16.97 11.20
CA CYS A 509 26.88 17.07 9.77
C CYS A 509 27.41 18.45 9.33
N GLY A 510 27.56 19.38 10.27
CA GLY A 510 28.17 20.70 10.04
C GLY A 510 27.19 21.85 9.82
N ALA A 511 25.92 21.70 10.18
CA ALA A 511 24.99 22.82 10.25
C ALA A 511 25.30 23.72 11.46
N GLU A 512 25.20 25.03 11.26
CA GLU A 512 25.23 26.00 12.36
C GLU A 512 23.85 26.11 13.04
N GLU A 513 23.81 26.52 14.32
CA GLU A 513 22.55 26.59 15.08
C GLU A 513 21.53 27.56 14.45
N ASP A 514 21.98 28.63 13.79
CA ASP A 514 21.11 29.62 13.15
C ASP A 514 20.55 29.16 11.80
N GLN A 515 20.97 28.00 11.30
CA GLN A 515 20.43 27.36 10.10
C GLN A 515 19.32 26.35 10.41
N ILE A 516 18.96 26.17 11.69
CA ILE A 516 17.97 25.19 12.15
C ILE A 516 16.90 25.90 12.98
N GLU A 517 15.68 25.96 12.47
CA GLU A 517 14.51 26.49 13.18
C GLU A 517 13.57 25.38 13.65
N HIS A 518 12.89 25.63 14.76
CA HIS A 518 11.98 24.67 15.40
C HIS A 518 10.57 25.24 15.50
N HIS A 519 9.60 24.47 15.05
CA HIS A 519 8.18 24.83 14.98
C HIS A 519 7.31 23.71 15.55
N THR A 520 6.12 24.07 16.02
CA THR A 520 5.18 23.06 16.53
C THR A 520 4.44 22.43 15.35
N GLU A 521 3.99 23.26 14.41
CA GLU A 521 3.15 22.85 13.29
C GLU A 521 3.85 22.98 11.94
N GLU A 522 3.43 22.16 10.98
CA GLU A 522 3.92 22.20 9.60
C GLU A 522 3.68 23.57 8.95
N ILE A 523 2.52 24.17 9.18
CA ILE A 523 2.16 25.47 8.59
C ILE A 523 3.06 26.60 9.12
N GLU A 524 3.45 26.55 10.40
CA GLU A 524 4.37 27.52 11.01
C GLU A 524 5.77 27.40 10.38
N SER A 525 6.25 26.17 10.14
CA SER A 525 7.53 25.94 9.48
C SER A 525 7.56 26.46 8.04
N LEU A 526 6.45 26.29 7.31
CA LEU A 526 6.31 26.84 5.96
C LEU A 526 6.29 28.37 5.99
N ASP A 527 5.61 28.98 6.96
CA ASP A 527 5.54 30.43 7.10
C ASP A 527 6.90 31.07 7.35
N SER A 528 7.69 30.47 8.23
CA SER A 528 9.07 30.90 8.46
C SER A 528 9.94 30.72 7.21
N ALA A 529 9.82 29.59 6.52
CA ALA A 529 10.57 29.35 5.28
C ALA A 529 10.23 30.36 4.17
N MET A 530 8.95 30.71 4.02
CA MET A 530 8.51 31.72 3.06
C MET A 530 8.98 33.13 3.42
N GLN A 531 9.19 33.44 4.71
CA GLN A 531 9.78 34.70 5.16
C GLN A 531 11.30 34.76 4.95
N TRP A 532 11.97 33.60 5.03
CA TRP A 532 13.41 33.45 4.78
C TRP A 532 13.77 33.53 3.29
N ALA A 533 12.88 33.06 2.41
CA ALA A 533 13.14 32.93 0.99
C ALA A 533 13.27 34.28 0.26
N GLU A 534 14.24 34.33 -0.66
CA GLU A 534 14.47 35.42 -1.60
C GLU A 534 14.18 34.94 -3.04
N PRO A 535 13.94 35.85 -4.00
CA PRO A 535 13.74 35.46 -5.39
C PRO A 535 14.87 34.56 -5.92
N GLY A 536 14.48 33.42 -6.51
CA GLY A 536 15.38 32.37 -7.01
C GLY A 536 15.68 31.25 -6.01
N ASP A 537 15.19 31.33 -4.77
CA ASP A 537 15.33 30.26 -3.79
C ASP A 537 14.29 29.15 -4.00
N LEU A 538 14.57 27.98 -3.41
CA LEU A 538 13.71 26.81 -3.40
C LEU A 538 13.41 26.38 -1.96
N ILE A 539 12.13 26.28 -1.61
CA ILE A 539 11.66 25.66 -0.38
C ILE A 539 11.12 24.27 -0.72
N VAL A 540 11.62 23.24 -0.04
CA VAL A 540 11.05 21.90 -0.09
C VAL A 540 10.23 21.69 1.19
N MET A 541 8.95 21.39 1.05
CA MET A 541 8.01 21.19 2.16
C MET A 541 7.53 19.73 2.18
N LEU A 542 7.88 18.99 3.21
CA LEU A 542 7.30 17.67 3.47
C LEU A 542 6.01 17.83 4.27
N ALA A 543 4.86 17.69 3.61
CA ALA A 543 3.53 17.90 4.18
C ALA A 543 2.92 16.57 4.70
N LEU A 544 3.44 16.07 5.81
CA LEU A 544 3.11 14.78 6.41
C LEU A 544 1.77 14.78 7.16
N GLU A 545 1.31 15.92 7.68
CA GLU A 545 -0.04 16.03 8.28
C GLU A 545 -1.15 16.14 7.22
N ARG A 546 -0.78 16.29 5.94
CA ARG A 546 -1.70 16.44 4.79
C ARG A 546 -2.76 17.53 4.99
N SER A 547 -2.39 18.64 5.62
CA SER A 547 -3.32 19.74 5.91
C SER A 547 -3.77 20.45 4.63
N GLN A 548 -5.08 20.51 4.38
CA GLN A 548 -5.67 21.28 3.28
C GLN A 548 -5.30 22.77 3.39
N GLU A 549 -5.16 23.28 4.61
CA GLU A 549 -4.79 24.66 4.90
C GLU A 549 -3.46 25.05 4.26
N LEU A 550 -2.50 24.12 4.22
CA LEU A 550 -1.20 24.34 3.58
C LEU A 550 -1.34 24.60 2.08
N TYR A 551 -2.15 23.80 1.39
CA TYR A 551 -2.38 23.96 -0.05
C TYR A 551 -3.17 25.22 -0.36
N ASP A 552 -4.18 25.53 0.46
CA ASP A 552 -4.99 26.75 0.29
C ASP A 552 -4.13 28.00 0.48
N LYS A 553 -3.19 27.97 1.43
CA LYS A 553 -2.21 29.04 1.66
C LYS A 553 -1.29 29.25 0.46
N LEU A 554 -0.71 28.18 -0.08
CA LEU A 554 0.15 28.29 -1.25
C LEU A 554 -0.61 28.83 -2.46
N LYS A 555 -1.85 28.39 -2.68
CA LYS A 555 -2.70 28.87 -3.77
C LYS A 555 -3.10 30.35 -3.64
N THR A 556 -3.26 30.84 -2.42
CA THR A 556 -3.59 32.26 -2.15
C THR A 556 -2.37 33.18 -2.12
N SER A 557 -1.16 32.61 -2.12
CA SER A 557 0.11 33.34 -2.09
C SER A 557 0.71 33.58 -3.49
N ILE A 558 0.15 32.96 -4.53
CA ILE A 558 0.44 33.22 -5.95
C ILE A 558 -0.17 34.56 -6.34
#